data_AF-F4L0K4-F1
#
_entry.id   AF-F4L0K4-F1
#
_cell.length_a   1.000
_cell.length_b   1.000
_cell.length_c   1.000
_cell.angle_alpha   90.00
_cell.angle_beta   90.00
_cell.angle_gamma   90.00
#
_symmetry.space_group_name_H-M   'P 1'
#
loop_
_entity.id
_entity.type
_entity.pdbx_description
1 polymer ?
#
loop_
_entity_poly.entity_id
_entity_poly.type
_entity_poly.pdbx_seq_one_letter_code
_entity_poly.pdbx_strand_id
1 'polypeptide(L)'
;MMVKKIQLWLIPTSLVLLAILILSAVWWQEPDSKNTVLQAVRVNLALRKTGDRLLDLAGDRTSTIAPVRRIDEHTWLLRLERAFNYDSLPRILHQSLLQHGISNEYNVSVLRCSDDELILGYTASDYQLDKVVPCGGREIDVACLNIQVNFLEKNIPATNPWKTRFLLLSGLLFAAALGSLFYRRKSNVESTIPMATETNTDLHFGQCSLDLGNQKLWVKGQLKNLTFREAKLLNYLIQNANQVLDRERILEAIWHDEGMLVGRSLDVFVSRLRKLLQEDEGIRIVSVHGVGYRFEV
;
A
#
# COMPACT_ATOMS: atom_id res chain seq x y z
N MET A 1 -44.90 -47.21 11.04
CA MET A 1 -43.49 -47.50 10.67
C MET A 1 -43.09 -46.52 9.58
N MET A 2 -41.86 -45.98 9.59
CA MET A 2 -41.29 -45.00 8.63
C MET A 2 -41.36 -43.49 8.98
N VAL A 3 -40.79 -43.07 10.11
CA VAL A 3 -40.16 -41.74 10.21
C VAL A 3 -38.95 -41.83 11.14
N LYS A 4 -37.77 -42.16 10.62
CA LYS A 4 -36.45 -42.00 11.26
C LYS A 4 -35.35 -42.56 10.34
N LYS A 5 -35.07 -41.90 9.21
CA LYS A 5 -33.87 -42.24 8.40
C LYS A 5 -33.13 -41.03 7.80
N ILE A 6 -33.66 -39.81 7.92
CA ILE A 6 -33.09 -38.62 7.25
C ILE A 6 -32.04 -37.88 8.11
N GLN A 7 -31.97 -38.12 9.43
CA GLN A 7 -31.00 -37.41 10.30
C GLN A 7 -29.61 -38.04 10.39
N LEU A 8 -29.36 -39.22 9.82
CA LEU A 8 -28.10 -39.95 10.04
C LEU A 8 -26.99 -39.67 8.99
N TRP A 9 -27.32 -38.99 7.88
CA TRP A 9 -26.37 -38.68 6.79
C TRP A 9 -25.83 -37.24 6.78
N LEU A 10 -26.33 -36.37 7.66
CA LEU A 10 -25.95 -34.94 7.69
C LEU A 10 -24.70 -34.65 8.54
N ILE A 11 -24.36 -35.53 9.47
CA ILE A 11 -23.20 -35.38 10.35
C ILE A 11 -21.86 -35.67 9.64
N PRO A 12 -21.72 -36.76 8.82
CA PRO A 12 -20.44 -37.06 8.17
C PRO A 12 -20.10 -36.09 7.02
N THR A 13 -21.09 -35.54 6.33
CA THR A 13 -20.87 -34.58 5.22
C THR A 13 -20.40 -33.22 5.72
N SER A 14 -20.87 -32.79 6.90
CA SER A 14 -20.42 -31.56 7.54
C SER A 14 -18.95 -31.63 8.01
N LEU A 15 -18.52 -32.77 8.56
CA LEU A 15 -17.13 -33.01 8.95
C LEU A 15 -16.17 -33.05 7.76
N VAL A 16 -16.59 -33.64 6.63
CA VAL A 16 -15.79 -33.68 5.40
C VAL A 16 -15.64 -32.29 4.77
N LEU A 17 -16.72 -31.49 4.74
CA LEU A 17 -16.64 -30.10 4.28
C LEU A 17 -15.77 -29.22 5.19
N LEU A 18 -15.83 -29.43 6.51
CA LEU A 18 -14.96 -28.75 7.46
C LEU A 18 -13.49 -29.14 7.25
N ALA A 19 -13.20 -30.43 7.01
CA ALA A 19 -11.86 -30.90 6.70
C ALA A 19 -11.33 -30.36 5.37
N ILE A 20 -12.18 -30.26 4.33
CA ILE A 20 -11.82 -29.65 3.04
C ILE A 20 -11.55 -28.15 3.17
N LEU A 21 -12.31 -27.44 4.02
CA LEU A 21 -12.08 -26.02 4.34
C LEU A 21 -10.78 -25.81 5.16
N ILE A 22 -10.47 -26.72 6.08
CA ILE A 22 -9.22 -26.68 6.85
C ILE A 22 -8.03 -27.01 5.94
N LEU A 23 -8.18 -27.98 5.04
CA LEU A 23 -7.16 -28.30 4.05
C LEU A 23 -6.95 -27.13 3.08
N SER A 24 -7.99 -26.51 2.52
CA SER A 24 -7.83 -25.37 1.61
C SER A 24 -7.21 -24.13 2.27
N ALA A 25 -7.36 -23.96 3.59
CA ALA A 25 -6.70 -22.91 4.35
C ALA A 25 -5.18 -23.15 4.56
N VAL A 26 -4.70 -24.39 4.38
CA VAL A 26 -3.28 -24.76 4.55
C VAL A 26 -2.47 -24.62 3.25
N TRP A 27 -3.11 -24.62 2.08
CA TRP A 27 -2.40 -24.77 0.81
C TRP A 27 -2.07 -23.49 0.02
N TRP A 28 -2.52 -22.30 0.43
CA TRP A 28 -2.21 -21.07 -0.32
C TRP A 28 -1.46 -20.05 0.55
N GLN A 29 -0.17 -20.31 0.70
CA GLN A 29 0.80 -19.30 1.12
C GLN A 29 2.00 -19.38 0.16
N GLU A 30 1.85 -18.77 -1.02
CA GLU A 30 2.97 -18.55 -1.93
C GLU A 30 3.86 -17.42 -1.36
N PRO A 31 5.14 -17.69 -1.07
CA PRO A 31 6.05 -16.67 -0.55
C PRO A 31 6.35 -15.63 -1.64
N ASP A 32 6.38 -14.35 -1.25
CA ASP A 32 6.55 -13.15 -2.09
C ASP A 32 7.98 -12.98 -2.66
N SER A 33 8.55 -14.06 -3.20
CA SER A 33 9.95 -14.13 -3.67
C SER A 33 10.28 -13.18 -4.82
N LYS A 34 9.31 -12.89 -5.70
CA LYS A 34 9.53 -12.02 -6.88
C LYS A 34 9.73 -10.56 -6.48
N ASN A 35 9.01 -10.08 -5.48
CA ASN A 35 9.11 -8.70 -4.99
C ASN A 35 10.47 -8.47 -4.30
N THR A 36 10.92 -9.44 -3.50
CA THR A 36 12.22 -9.41 -2.82
C THR A 36 13.40 -9.33 -3.80
N VAL A 37 13.35 -10.08 -4.90
CA VAL A 37 14.40 -10.05 -5.94
C VAL A 37 14.42 -8.69 -6.67
N LEU A 38 13.26 -8.14 -7.01
CA LEU A 38 13.17 -6.82 -7.66
C LEU A 38 13.69 -5.69 -6.74
N GLN A 39 13.40 -5.79 -5.44
CA GLN A 39 13.89 -4.83 -4.44
C GLN A 39 15.41 -4.88 -4.30
N ALA A 40 16.00 -6.08 -4.27
CA ALA A 40 17.46 -6.27 -4.25
C ALA A 40 18.17 -5.59 -5.43
N VAL A 41 17.61 -5.71 -6.64
CA VAL A 41 18.16 -5.04 -7.85
C VAL A 41 18.10 -3.52 -7.71
N ARG A 42 17.00 -2.97 -7.20
CA ARG A 42 16.84 -1.51 -6.99
C ARG A 42 17.84 -0.98 -5.98
N VAL A 43 18.04 -1.68 -4.85
CA VAL A 43 19.02 -1.31 -3.83
C VAL A 43 20.43 -1.30 -4.42
N ASN A 44 20.78 -2.33 -5.17
CA ASN A 44 22.08 -2.42 -5.83
C ASN A 44 22.33 -1.19 -6.74
N LEU A 45 21.38 -0.89 -7.63
CA LEU A 45 21.51 0.25 -8.55
C LEU A 45 21.58 1.59 -7.80
N ALA A 46 20.78 1.76 -6.75
CA ALA A 46 20.79 2.98 -5.94
C ALA A 46 22.13 3.20 -5.23
N LEU A 47 22.71 2.14 -4.66
CA LEU A 47 24.02 2.22 -4.00
C LEU A 47 25.13 2.48 -5.02
N ARG A 48 25.12 1.81 -6.19
CA ARG A 48 26.12 2.09 -7.24
C ARG A 48 26.03 3.53 -7.74
N LYS A 49 24.82 4.06 -7.95
CA LYS A 49 24.61 5.47 -8.30
C LYS A 49 25.09 6.43 -7.21
N THR A 50 24.97 6.03 -5.94
CA THR A 50 25.50 6.80 -4.80
C THR A 50 27.02 6.86 -4.87
N GLY A 51 27.69 5.71 -5.04
CA GLY A 51 29.14 5.63 -5.20
C GLY A 51 29.66 6.47 -6.37
N ASP A 52 29.00 6.37 -7.52
CA ASP A 52 29.31 7.15 -8.73
C ASP A 52 29.33 8.66 -8.44
N ARG A 53 28.25 9.16 -7.83
CA ARG A 53 28.12 10.58 -7.50
C ARG A 53 29.11 11.05 -6.45
N LEU A 54 29.46 10.21 -5.49
CA LEU A 54 30.47 10.54 -4.48
C LEU A 54 31.85 10.68 -5.10
N LEU A 55 32.21 9.76 -5.99
CA LEU A 55 33.49 9.80 -6.70
C LEU A 55 33.55 10.96 -7.70
N ASP A 56 32.48 11.21 -8.45
CA ASP A 56 32.38 12.36 -9.38
C ASP A 56 32.59 13.70 -8.66
N LEU A 57 31.99 13.88 -7.47
CA LEU A 57 32.21 15.06 -6.63
C LEU A 57 33.62 15.15 -6.05
N ALA A 58 34.29 14.02 -5.85
CA ALA A 58 35.69 13.95 -5.46
C ALA A 58 36.65 14.14 -6.67
N GLY A 59 36.12 14.35 -7.88
CA GLY A 59 36.90 14.54 -9.10
C GLY A 59 37.32 13.24 -9.80
N ASP A 60 36.82 12.09 -9.37
CA ASP A 60 37.10 10.79 -9.97
C ASP A 60 35.90 10.26 -10.77
N ARG A 61 36.06 10.26 -12.10
CA ARG A 61 35.06 9.77 -13.07
C ARG A 61 35.45 8.45 -13.73
N THR A 62 36.59 7.90 -13.36
CA THR A 62 37.23 6.79 -14.08
C THR A 62 37.30 5.52 -13.27
N SER A 63 37.35 5.63 -11.93
CA SER A 63 37.41 4.48 -11.06
C SER A 63 36.15 3.62 -11.20
N THR A 64 36.37 2.31 -11.15
CA THR A 64 35.28 1.34 -11.21
C THR A 64 34.60 1.23 -9.84
N ILE A 65 33.28 1.13 -9.86
CA ILE A 65 32.48 0.93 -8.64
C ILE A 65 32.32 -0.58 -8.43
N ALA A 66 32.89 -1.06 -7.32
CA ALA A 66 32.84 -2.46 -6.94
C ALA A 66 31.38 -2.98 -6.85
N PRO A 67 31.16 -4.28 -7.08
CA PRO A 67 29.85 -4.88 -6.89
C PRO A 67 29.34 -4.66 -5.46
N VAL A 68 28.10 -4.18 -5.33
CA VAL A 68 27.43 -4.08 -4.02
C VAL A 68 27.23 -5.49 -3.47
N ARG A 69 27.71 -5.73 -2.25
CA ARG A 69 27.57 -7.00 -1.55
C ARG A 69 26.37 -6.94 -0.62
N ARG A 70 25.65 -8.05 -0.52
CA ARG A 70 24.60 -8.27 0.47
C ARG A 70 25.20 -9.05 1.62
N ILE A 71 25.25 -8.45 2.81
CA ILE A 71 25.80 -9.09 4.02
C ILE A 71 24.75 -10.00 4.65
N ASP A 72 23.51 -9.50 4.74
CA ASP A 72 22.35 -10.24 5.24
C ASP A 72 21.07 -9.78 4.51
N GLU A 73 19.89 -10.13 5.03
CA GLU A 73 18.64 -9.81 4.34
C GLU A 73 18.38 -8.30 4.17
N HIS A 74 18.90 -7.47 5.06
CA HIS A 74 18.64 -6.03 5.15
C HIS A 74 19.89 -5.16 5.04
N THR A 75 21.07 -5.77 5.12
CA THR A 75 22.35 -5.07 5.12
C THR A 75 23.07 -5.21 3.79
N TRP A 76 23.41 -4.06 3.22
CA TRP A 76 24.11 -3.93 1.94
C TRP A 76 25.40 -3.14 2.13
N LEU A 77 26.44 -3.52 1.40
CA LEU A 77 27.76 -2.94 1.51
C LEU A 77 28.27 -2.52 0.12
N LEU A 78 28.67 -1.26 0.02
CA LEU A 78 29.33 -0.67 -1.14
C LEU A 78 30.76 -0.29 -0.76
N ARG A 79 31.75 -0.88 -1.44
CA ARG A 79 33.16 -0.54 -1.26
C ARG A 79 33.59 0.55 -2.24
N LEU A 80 34.28 1.57 -1.74
CA LEU A 80 34.94 2.61 -2.52
C LEU A 80 36.44 2.62 -2.19
N GLU A 81 37.29 2.54 -3.22
CA GLU A 81 38.77 2.52 -3.07
C GLU A 81 39.39 3.93 -3.13
N ARG A 82 38.55 4.94 -2.98
CA ARG A 82 38.92 6.35 -2.93
C ARG A 82 38.16 7.03 -1.80
N ALA A 83 38.80 8.04 -1.20
CA ALA A 83 38.16 8.92 -0.25
C ALA A 83 37.04 9.73 -0.92
N PHE A 84 36.00 10.04 -0.16
CA PHE A 84 34.89 10.89 -0.60
C PHE A 84 34.49 11.84 0.53
N ASN A 85 33.80 12.92 0.17
CA ASN A 85 33.28 13.86 1.17
C ASN A 85 32.03 13.28 1.87
N TYR A 86 32.16 12.96 3.15
CA TYR A 86 31.07 12.42 3.96
C TYR A 86 29.84 13.34 4.04
N ASP A 87 30.00 14.66 4.04
CA ASP A 87 28.88 15.61 4.11
C ASP A 87 27.94 15.51 2.91
N SER A 88 28.45 15.00 1.79
CA SER A 88 27.67 14.78 0.57
C SER A 88 26.89 13.46 0.58
N LEU A 89 27.33 12.48 1.38
CA LEU A 89 26.77 11.12 1.41
C LEU A 89 25.28 11.09 1.79
N PRO A 90 24.80 11.73 2.87
CA PRO A 90 23.39 11.68 3.27
C PRO A 90 22.43 12.12 2.17
N ARG A 91 22.71 13.27 1.55
CA ARG A 91 21.88 13.81 0.47
C ARG A 91 21.86 12.90 -0.74
N ILE A 92 23.03 12.44 -1.19
CA ILE A 92 23.16 11.63 -2.40
C ILE A 92 22.53 10.27 -2.20
N LEU A 93 22.80 9.59 -1.09
CA LEU A 93 22.23 8.29 -0.79
C LEU A 93 20.71 8.38 -0.69
N HIS A 94 20.18 9.32 0.10
CA HIS A 94 18.74 9.52 0.26
C HIS A 94 18.04 9.78 -1.09
N GLN A 95 18.58 10.69 -1.91
CA GLN A 95 18.03 10.98 -3.22
C GLN A 95 18.10 9.76 -4.16
N SER A 96 19.19 9.00 -4.12
CA SER A 96 19.35 7.80 -4.93
C SER A 96 18.32 6.73 -4.55
N LEU A 97 18.16 6.45 -3.25
CA LEU A 97 17.18 5.48 -2.75
C LEU A 97 15.74 5.86 -3.18
N LEU A 98 15.35 7.12 -3.00
CA LEU A 98 14.01 7.59 -3.42
C LEU A 98 13.79 7.47 -4.94
N GLN A 99 14.79 7.81 -5.76
CA GLN A 99 14.71 7.66 -7.21
C GLN A 99 14.54 6.20 -7.67
N HIS A 100 14.98 5.25 -6.85
CA HIS A 100 14.81 3.82 -7.08
C HIS A 100 13.58 3.23 -6.34
N GLY A 101 12.71 4.09 -5.80
CA GLY A 101 11.46 3.68 -5.14
C GLY A 101 11.66 3.00 -3.79
N ILE A 102 12.77 3.28 -3.10
CA ILE A 102 13.10 2.72 -1.78
C ILE A 102 12.80 3.80 -0.74
N SER A 103 11.84 3.52 0.16
CA SER A 103 11.35 4.43 1.20
C SER A 103 11.47 3.87 2.61
N ASN A 104 12.19 2.75 2.76
CA ASN A 104 12.50 2.16 4.06
C ASN A 104 13.34 3.14 4.89
N GLU A 105 13.12 3.14 6.21
CA GLU A 105 14.07 3.72 7.15
C GLU A 105 15.38 2.92 7.09
N TYR A 106 16.51 3.59 7.32
CA TYR A 106 17.82 2.95 7.22
C TYR A 106 18.86 3.60 8.13
N ASN A 107 19.88 2.82 8.47
CA ASN A 107 21.08 3.27 9.15
C ASN A 107 22.28 3.14 8.20
N VAL A 108 23.21 4.08 8.29
CA VAL A 108 24.44 4.08 7.49
C VAL A 108 25.65 4.01 8.40
N SER A 109 26.57 3.15 8.03
CA SER A 109 27.87 2.97 8.69
C SER A 109 28.96 3.08 7.63
N VAL A 110 29.93 3.95 7.86
CA VAL A 110 31.12 4.13 7.03
C VAL A 110 32.27 3.48 7.77
N LEU A 111 32.74 2.36 7.24
CA LEU A 111 33.75 1.50 7.85
C LEU A 111 35.08 1.59 7.10
N ARG A 112 36.19 1.41 7.80
CA ARG A 112 37.51 1.26 7.17
C ARG A 112 37.61 -0.11 6.49
N CYS A 113 38.11 -0.17 5.26
CA CYS A 113 38.20 -1.45 4.52
C CYS A 113 39.13 -2.50 5.15
N SER A 114 40.08 -2.12 6.01
CA SER A 114 41.13 -3.03 6.52
C SER A 114 40.67 -3.90 7.69
N ASP A 115 39.83 -3.35 8.56
CA ASP A 115 39.44 -3.93 9.85
C ASP A 115 37.94 -3.79 10.14
N ASP A 116 37.18 -3.21 9.20
CA ASP A 116 35.75 -2.88 9.35
C ASP A 116 35.45 -2.01 10.58
N GLU A 117 36.44 -1.23 11.06
CA GLU A 117 36.25 -0.27 12.15
C GLU A 117 35.27 0.84 11.72
N LEU A 118 34.26 1.10 12.55
CA LEU A 118 33.29 2.18 12.32
C LEU A 118 33.96 3.55 12.47
N ILE A 119 34.07 4.27 11.35
CA ILE A 119 34.61 5.63 11.33
C ILE A 119 33.49 6.64 11.58
N LEU A 120 32.40 6.54 10.81
CA LEU A 120 31.27 7.47 10.87
C LEU A 120 29.96 6.74 10.63
N GLY A 121 28.85 7.33 11.06
CA GLY A 121 27.53 6.76 10.83
C GLY A 121 26.41 7.76 11.12
N TYR A 122 25.26 7.51 10.53
CA TYR A 122 24.05 8.30 10.74
C TYR A 122 22.81 7.44 10.49
N THR A 123 21.68 7.89 11.02
CA THR A 123 20.35 7.31 10.75
C THR A 123 19.61 8.17 9.73
N ALA A 124 18.71 7.56 8.95
CA ALA A 124 17.92 8.30 7.98
C ALA A 124 17.08 9.40 8.63
N SER A 125 16.61 9.21 9.86
CA SER A 125 15.91 10.21 10.65
C SER A 125 16.77 11.45 10.96
N ASP A 126 18.06 11.28 11.24
CA ASP A 126 18.98 12.40 11.52
C ASP A 126 19.00 13.37 10.33
N TYR A 127 19.14 12.82 9.11
CA TYR A 127 19.16 13.62 7.89
C TYR A 127 17.79 14.17 7.50
N GLN A 128 16.71 13.43 7.77
CA GLN A 128 15.36 13.87 7.38
C GLN A 128 14.93 15.12 8.14
N LEU A 129 15.22 15.21 9.44
CA LEU A 129 14.82 16.30 10.33
C LEU A 129 15.52 17.63 9.99
N ASP A 130 16.86 17.64 10.06
CA ASP A 130 17.64 18.89 10.03
C ASP A 130 18.49 19.04 8.76
N LYS A 131 18.47 18.05 7.86
CA LYS A 131 19.37 17.97 6.68
C LYS A 131 20.86 17.96 7.03
N VAL A 132 21.18 17.72 8.29
CA VAL A 132 22.54 17.60 8.83
C VAL A 132 22.66 16.22 9.47
N VAL A 133 23.86 15.66 9.44
CA VAL A 133 24.15 14.38 10.11
C VAL A 133 25.27 14.56 11.14
N PRO A 134 25.34 13.68 12.16
CA PRO A 134 26.44 13.68 13.11
C PRO A 134 27.80 13.64 12.41
N CYS A 135 28.80 14.25 13.04
CA CYS A 135 30.20 14.24 12.59
C CYS A 135 30.47 14.88 11.22
N GLY A 136 29.52 15.67 10.67
CA GLY A 136 29.75 16.46 9.46
C GLY A 136 30.87 17.50 9.62
N GLY A 137 31.54 17.81 8.51
CA GLY A 137 32.65 18.77 8.45
C GLY A 137 34.00 18.26 8.95
N ARG A 138 34.14 16.95 9.24
CA ARG A 138 35.41 16.34 9.65
C ARG A 138 36.12 15.72 8.44
N GLU A 139 37.41 15.93 8.34
CA GLU A 139 38.25 15.29 7.32
C GLU A 139 38.49 13.82 7.64
N ILE A 140 38.45 12.98 6.62
CA ILE A 140 38.69 11.53 6.72
C ILE A 140 39.94 11.22 5.93
N ASP A 141 41.03 10.88 6.62
CA ASP A 141 42.31 10.50 6.01
C ASP A 141 42.39 8.98 5.81
N VAL A 142 41.46 8.43 5.02
CA VAL A 142 41.40 6.99 4.72
C VAL A 142 41.10 6.79 3.24
N ALA A 143 41.96 6.04 2.55
CA ALA A 143 41.85 5.83 1.11
C ALA A 143 40.74 4.85 0.71
N CYS A 144 40.37 3.90 1.57
CA CYS A 144 39.35 2.88 1.26
C CYS A 144 38.28 2.81 2.35
N LEU A 145 37.02 2.94 1.93
CA LEU A 145 35.85 2.97 2.81
C LEU A 145 34.76 2.02 2.31
N ASN A 146 34.13 1.32 3.26
CA ASN A 146 32.92 0.54 3.05
C ASN A 146 31.72 1.37 3.54
N ILE A 147 30.79 1.66 2.64
CA ILE A 147 29.49 2.24 2.99
C ILE A 147 28.52 1.08 3.19
N GLN A 148 28.18 0.81 4.45
CA GLN A 148 27.18 -0.18 4.84
C GLN A 148 25.85 0.51 5.10
N VAL A 149 24.79 0.01 4.48
CA VAL A 149 23.42 0.49 4.63
C VAL A 149 22.56 -0.66 5.14
N ASN A 150 21.98 -0.47 6.33
CA ASN A 150 21.07 -1.43 6.96
C ASN A 150 19.64 -0.87 6.90
N PHE A 151 18.74 -1.55 6.19
CA PHE A 151 17.35 -1.16 6.08
C PHE A 151 16.54 -1.71 7.25
N LEU A 152 15.84 -0.83 7.97
CA LEU A 152 14.96 -1.25 9.06
C LEU A 152 13.68 -1.82 8.45
N GLU A 153 13.31 -3.04 8.83
CA GLU A 153 11.98 -3.57 8.52
C GLU A 153 10.93 -2.65 9.12
N LYS A 154 9.98 -2.18 8.30
CA LYS A 154 8.76 -1.65 8.88
C LYS A 154 8.11 -2.81 9.60
N ASN A 155 7.98 -2.72 10.93
CA ASN A 155 7.10 -3.58 11.72
C ASN A 155 5.65 -3.36 11.28
N ILE A 156 5.30 -3.85 10.10
CA ILE A 156 3.93 -4.02 9.68
C ILE A 156 3.55 -5.36 10.31
N PRO A 157 2.65 -5.42 11.29
CA PRO A 157 2.10 -6.72 11.68
C PRO A 157 1.61 -7.36 10.39
N ALA A 158 2.19 -8.49 10.01
CA ALA A 158 1.82 -9.25 8.83
C ALA A 158 0.43 -9.86 9.05
N THR A 159 -0.59 -9.02 9.14
CA THR A 159 -1.98 -9.42 9.07
C THR A 159 -2.22 -9.77 7.62
N ASN A 160 -1.96 -11.03 7.26
CA ASN A 160 -2.29 -11.52 5.94
C ASN A 160 -3.79 -11.21 5.69
N PRO A 161 -4.12 -10.34 4.71
CA PRO A 161 -5.49 -9.87 4.50
C PRO A 161 -6.44 -11.02 4.14
N TRP A 162 -5.91 -12.13 3.62
CA TRP A 162 -6.69 -13.37 3.45
C TRP A 162 -7.08 -13.98 4.80
N LYS A 163 -6.14 -14.12 5.75
CA LYS A 163 -6.40 -14.78 7.05
C LYS A 163 -7.41 -13.99 7.88
N THR A 164 -7.32 -12.66 7.88
CA THR A 164 -8.31 -11.82 8.58
C THR A 164 -9.67 -11.86 7.90
N ARG A 165 -9.73 -11.92 6.56
CA ARG A 165 -10.98 -12.10 5.80
C ARG A 165 -11.61 -13.48 5.99
N PHE A 166 -10.82 -14.56 6.10
CA PHE A 166 -11.33 -15.91 6.37
C PHE A 166 -11.86 -16.08 7.79
N LEU A 167 -11.21 -15.47 8.80
CA LEU A 167 -11.70 -15.47 10.18
C LEU A 167 -13.01 -14.69 10.32
N LEU A 168 -13.16 -13.56 9.63
CA LEU A 168 -14.40 -12.79 9.62
C LEU A 168 -15.53 -13.49 8.85
N LEU A 169 -15.24 -14.11 7.70
CA LEU A 169 -16.23 -14.87 6.90
C LEU A 169 -16.70 -16.14 7.63
N SER A 170 -15.79 -16.87 8.30
CA SER A 170 -16.17 -18.05 9.09
C SER A 170 -16.97 -17.66 10.34
N GLY A 171 -16.66 -16.54 11.00
CA GLY A 171 -17.46 -15.97 12.08
C GLY A 171 -18.87 -15.55 11.66
N LEU A 172 -19.01 -14.90 10.50
CA LEU A 172 -20.31 -14.50 9.92
C LEU A 172 -21.17 -15.69 9.51
N LEU A 173 -20.57 -16.76 8.96
CA LEU A 173 -21.28 -18.00 8.65
C LEU A 173 -21.75 -18.74 9.92
N PHE A 174 -20.97 -18.71 11.00
CA PHE A 174 -21.36 -19.29 12.29
C PHE A 174 -22.51 -18.50 12.95
N ALA A 175 -22.47 -17.16 12.87
CA ALA A 175 -23.54 -16.29 13.34
C ALA A 175 -24.83 -16.45 12.51
N ALA A 176 -24.73 -16.61 11.19
CA ALA A 176 -25.86 -16.87 10.31
C ALA A 176 -26.48 -18.27 10.56
N ALA A 177 -25.66 -19.29 10.86
CA ALA A 177 -26.14 -20.61 11.24
C ALA A 177 -26.94 -20.58 12.56
N LEU A 178 -26.47 -19.84 13.58
CA LEU A 178 -27.19 -19.62 14.84
C LEU A 178 -28.45 -18.76 14.65
N GLY A 179 -28.39 -17.73 13.81
CA GLY A 179 -29.54 -16.90 13.44
C GLY A 179 -30.63 -17.67 12.69
N SER A 180 -30.24 -18.64 11.84
CA SER A 180 -31.19 -19.48 11.09
C SER A 180 -31.96 -20.47 11.96
N LEU A 181 -31.43 -20.84 13.13
CA LEU A 181 -32.15 -21.66 14.13
C LEU A 181 -33.21 -20.85 14.89
N PHE A 182 -33.03 -19.53 15.03
CA PHE A 182 -34.03 -18.64 15.64
C PHE A 182 -34.99 -18.00 14.63
N TYR A 183 -34.62 -17.88 13.35
CA TYR A 183 -35.43 -17.25 12.31
C TYR A 183 -36.38 -18.21 11.57
N ARG A 184 -36.65 -19.40 12.12
CA ARG A 184 -37.75 -20.25 11.62
C ARG A 184 -39.08 -19.87 12.25
N ARG A 185 -39.59 -18.69 11.87
CA ARG A 185 -41.04 -18.47 11.82
C ARG A 185 -41.41 -17.52 10.68
N LYS A 186 -42.10 -18.11 9.71
CA LYS A 186 -43.02 -17.47 8.76
C LYS A 186 -42.38 -16.85 7.50
N SER A 187 -42.43 -17.60 6.41
CA SER A 187 -43.31 -17.28 5.25
C SER A 187 -42.83 -18.05 4.01
N ASN A 188 -43.74 -18.82 3.42
CA ASN A 188 -43.60 -19.39 2.08
C ASN A 188 -43.42 -18.26 1.05
N VAL A 189 -42.38 -18.33 0.23
CA VAL A 189 -42.46 -17.96 -1.20
C VAL A 189 -41.43 -18.82 -1.95
N GLU A 190 -41.98 -19.72 -2.77
CA GLU A 190 -41.32 -20.47 -3.84
C GLU A 190 -40.75 -19.49 -4.87
N SER A 191 -39.47 -19.61 -5.25
CA SER A 191 -39.01 -19.34 -6.62
C SER A 191 -37.56 -19.78 -6.85
N THR A 192 -37.42 -20.46 -7.97
CA THR A 192 -36.34 -21.26 -8.55
C THR A 192 -35.04 -20.49 -8.82
N ILE A 193 -33.90 -21.18 -8.69
CA ILE A 193 -32.55 -20.74 -9.10
C ILE A 193 -32.45 -20.72 -10.64
N PRO A 194 -31.62 -19.86 -11.27
CA PRO A 194 -30.30 -20.34 -11.68
C PRO A 194 -29.14 -19.33 -11.53
N MET A 195 -27.95 -19.92 -11.56
CA MET A 195 -26.61 -19.40 -11.36
C MET A 195 -26.06 -18.64 -12.60
N ALA A 196 -25.06 -17.79 -12.35
CA ALA A 196 -24.10 -17.12 -13.26
C ALA A 196 -24.46 -15.72 -13.82
N THR A 197 -23.65 -14.70 -13.49
CA THR A 197 -22.64 -14.04 -14.38
C THR A 197 -22.09 -12.78 -13.67
N GLU A 198 -20.78 -12.57 -13.75
CA GLU A 198 -20.09 -11.34 -13.34
C GLU A 198 -20.80 -10.11 -13.89
N THR A 199 -21.27 -9.22 -13.02
CA THR A 199 -21.87 -7.95 -13.44
C THR A 199 -21.12 -6.81 -12.76
N ASN A 200 -20.52 -5.94 -13.59
CA ASN A 200 -20.16 -4.59 -13.22
C ASN A 200 -21.32 -4.00 -12.43
N THR A 201 -21.09 -3.75 -11.15
CA THR A 201 -22.12 -3.19 -10.27
C THR A 201 -22.09 -1.68 -10.45
N ASP A 202 -22.93 -1.21 -11.36
CA ASP A 202 -23.22 0.22 -11.48
C ASP A 202 -23.80 0.71 -10.14
N LEU A 203 -23.14 1.71 -9.55
CA LEU A 203 -23.53 2.30 -8.29
C LEU A 203 -24.56 3.40 -8.54
N HIS A 204 -25.80 3.21 -8.09
CA HIS A 204 -26.87 4.19 -8.23
C HIS A 204 -27.00 5.09 -7.01
N PHE A 205 -27.14 6.40 -7.22
CA PHE A 205 -27.33 7.42 -6.16
C PHE A 205 -28.07 8.63 -6.73
N GLY A 206 -29.05 9.17 -6.00
CA GLY A 206 -29.92 10.22 -6.54
C GLY A 206 -30.51 9.83 -7.90
N GLN A 207 -30.34 10.70 -8.89
CA GLN A 207 -30.67 10.48 -10.31
C GLN A 207 -29.42 10.20 -11.16
N CYS A 208 -28.39 9.64 -10.53
CA CYS A 208 -27.10 9.35 -11.13
C CYS A 208 -26.74 7.86 -11.04
N SER A 209 -25.89 7.40 -11.97
CA SER A 209 -25.22 6.10 -11.88
C SER A 209 -23.73 6.23 -12.15
N LEU A 210 -22.91 5.54 -11.37
CA LEU A 210 -21.45 5.51 -11.49
C LEU A 210 -21.00 4.10 -11.81
N ASP A 211 -20.35 3.94 -12.97
CA ASP A 211 -19.57 2.76 -13.31
C ASP A 211 -18.11 3.06 -12.98
N LEU A 212 -17.65 2.51 -11.86
CA LEU A 212 -16.29 2.69 -11.38
C LEU A 212 -15.27 2.02 -12.30
N GLY A 213 -15.60 0.84 -12.84
CA GLY A 213 -14.71 0.05 -13.68
C GLY A 213 -14.39 0.74 -15.00
N ASN A 214 -15.40 1.37 -15.61
CA ASN A 214 -15.26 2.09 -16.88
C ASN A 214 -15.08 3.61 -16.71
N GLN A 215 -15.04 4.14 -15.47
CA GLN A 215 -14.89 5.57 -15.17
C GLN A 215 -15.98 6.44 -15.84
N LYS A 216 -17.21 5.93 -15.85
CA LYS A 216 -18.37 6.58 -16.48
C LYS A 216 -19.39 7.01 -15.43
N LEU A 217 -19.90 8.23 -15.57
CA LEU A 217 -20.93 8.79 -14.72
C LEU A 217 -22.12 9.19 -15.58
N TRP A 218 -23.30 8.67 -15.30
CA TRP A 218 -24.55 9.15 -15.87
C TRP A 218 -25.24 10.06 -14.87
N VAL A 219 -25.62 11.26 -15.30
CA VAL A 219 -26.40 12.23 -14.50
C VAL A 219 -27.65 12.56 -15.31
N LYS A 220 -28.84 12.23 -14.80
CA LYS A 220 -30.11 12.45 -15.54
C LYS A 220 -30.10 11.91 -16.98
N GLY A 221 -29.42 10.79 -17.21
CA GLY A 221 -29.28 10.16 -18.52
C GLY A 221 -28.16 10.73 -19.42
N GLN A 222 -27.45 11.78 -19.00
CA GLN A 222 -26.28 12.29 -19.73
C GLN A 222 -25.00 11.60 -19.28
N LEU A 223 -24.24 11.05 -20.22
CA LEU A 223 -22.94 10.41 -19.96
C LEU A 223 -21.84 11.47 -19.80
N LYS A 224 -21.10 11.39 -18.70
CA LYS A 224 -19.90 12.17 -18.39
C LYS A 224 -18.74 11.22 -18.08
N ASN A 225 -17.59 11.51 -18.66
CA ASN A 225 -16.36 10.74 -18.39
C ASN A 225 -15.65 11.31 -17.17
N LEU A 226 -15.20 10.42 -16.29
CA LEU A 226 -14.38 10.77 -15.14
C LEU A 226 -12.94 10.34 -15.39
N THR A 227 -11.99 11.02 -14.76
CA THR A 227 -10.67 10.43 -14.54
C THR A 227 -10.76 9.37 -13.45
N PHE A 228 -9.80 8.44 -13.42
CA PHE A 228 -9.70 7.41 -12.38
C PHE A 228 -9.80 7.99 -10.96
N ARG A 229 -9.13 9.12 -10.69
CA ARG A 229 -9.17 9.79 -9.37
C ARG A 229 -10.52 10.41 -9.06
N GLU A 230 -11.19 11.00 -10.05
CA GLU A 230 -12.53 11.54 -9.86
C GLU A 230 -13.53 10.42 -9.57
N ALA A 231 -13.44 9.29 -10.27
CA ALA A 231 -14.29 8.12 -10.04
C ALA A 231 -14.02 7.49 -8.66
N LYS A 232 -12.75 7.30 -8.27
CA LYS A 232 -12.37 6.77 -6.95
C LYS A 232 -12.84 7.69 -5.81
N LEU A 233 -12.63 9.01 -5.95
CA LEU A 233 -13.07 10.00 -4.97
C LEU A 233 -14.60 10.02 -4.84
N LEU A 234 -15.32 10.08 -5.96
CA LEU A 234 -16.78 10.09 -5.96
C LEU A 234 -17.34 8.82 -5.33
N ASN A 235 -16.82 7.66 -5.70
CA ASN A 235 -17.22 6.38 -5.09
C ASN A 235 -16.98 6.38 -3.56
N TYR A 236 -15.82 6.87 -3.11
CA TYR A 236 -15.52 6.94 -1.68
C TYR A 236 -16.47 7.89 -0.92
N LEU A 237 -16.82 9.02 -1.51
CA LEU A 237 -17.81 9.96 -0.96
C LEU A 237 -19.21 9.34 -0.88
N ILE A 238 -19.65 8.61 -1.91
CA ILE A 238 -20.98 7.96 -1.95
C ILE A 238 -21.07 6.81 -0.94
N GLN A 239 -20.02 5.99 -0.83
CA GLN A 239 -19.98 4.89 0.14
C GLN A 239 -20.07 5.36 1.59
N ASN A 240 -19.72 6.63 1.85
CA ASN A 240 -19.80 7.28 3.14
C ASN A 240 -20.82 8.45 3.11
N ALA A 241 -21.90 8.30 2.35
CA ALA A 241 -22.95 9.31 2.25
C ALA A 241 -23.48 9.70 3.64
N ASN A 242 -23.81 10.98 3.79
CA ASN A 242 -24.29 11.64 4.99
C ASN A 242 -23.30 11.67 6.17
N GLN A 243 -22.03 11.28 5.97
CA GLN A 243 -20.97 11.35 6.98
C GLN A 243 -19.94 12.44 6.65
N VAL A 244 -19.38 13.07 7.68
CA VAL A 244 -18.26 14.01 7.53
C VAL A 244 -16.97 13.21 7.41
N LEU A 245 -16.24 13.43 6.32
CA LEU A 245 -14.95 12.81 6.06
C LEU A 245 -13.83 13.84 6.18
N ASP A 246 -12.84 13.54 7.02
CA ASP A 246 -11.65 14.35 7.22
C ASP A 246 -10.81 14.43 5.94
N ARG A 247 -10.17 15.58 5.72
CA ARG A 247 -9.30 15.78 4.54
C ARG A 247 -8.18 14.75 4.47
N GLU A 248 -7.50 14.51 5.59
CA GLU A 248 -6.40 13.54 5.67
C GLU A 248 -6.88 12.14 5.31
N ARG A 249 -8.06 11.74 5.80
CA ARG A 249 -8.67 10.44 5.52
C ARG A 249 -9.04 10.25 4.05
N ILE A 250 -9.57 11.30 3.41
CA ILE A 250 -9.84 11.26 1.96
C ILE A 250 -8.53 11.18 1.18
N LEU A 251 -7.52 11.97 1.57
CA LEU A 251 -6.22 11.96 0.91
C LEU A 251 -5.55 10.59 1.01
N GLU A 252 -5.56 9.98 2.19
CA GLU A 252 -5.04 8.64 2.41
C GLU A 252 -5.80 7.59 1.58
N ALA A 253 -7.14 7.55 1.66
CA ALA A 253 -7.93 6.54 0.95
C ALA A 253 -7.77 6.58 -0.59
N ILE A 254 -7.54 7.76 -1.16
CA ILE A 254 -7.52 7.94 -2.62
C ILE A 254 -6.09 8.01 -3.18
N TRP A 255 -5.13 8.61 -2.46
CA TRP A 255 -3.77 8.89 -2.94
C TRP A 255 -2.64 8.07 -2.27
N HIS A 256 -2.90 7.23 -1.27
CA HIS A 256 -1.85 6.47 -0.56
C HIS A 256 -1.04 5.52 -1.47
N ASP A 257 -1.65 5.01 -2.54
CA ASP A 257 -1.06 3.97 -3.40
C ASP A 257 -0.05 4.50 -4.45
N GLU A 258 0.04 5.82 -4.65
CA GLU A 258 0.81 6.43 -5.75
C GLU A 258 1.76 7.51 -5.20
N GLY A 259 2.95 7.07 -4.78
CA GLY A 259 3.94 7.86 -4.05
C GLY A 259 4.14 9.32 -4.51
N MET A 260 4.23 10.22 -3.53
CA MET A 260 4.92 11.52 -3.51
C MET A 260 4.84 12.44 -4.76
N LEU A 261 3.80 12.36 -5.58
CA LEU A 261 3.51 13.34 -6.64
C LEU A 261 2.00 13.65 -6.74
N VAL A 262 1.44 14.24 -5.68
CA VAL A 262 0.07 14.78 -5.74
C VAL A 262 0.11 16.20 -6.33
N GLY A 263 0.22 16.28 -7.66
CA GLY A 263 0.28 17.56 -8.39
C GLY A 263 -1.02 18.36 -8.50
N ARG A 264 -2.10 17.99 -7.79
CA ARG A 264 -3.39 18.73 -7.77
C ARG A 264 -4.07 18.57 -6.40
N SER A 265 -4.53 19.66 -5.80
CA SER A 265 -5.21 19.64 -4.50
C SER A 265 -6.55 18.90 -4.54
N LEU A 266 -6.90 18.21 -3.45
CA LEU A 266 -8.23 17.57 -3.23
C LEU A 266 -9.38 18.51 -3.63
N ASP A 267 -9.22 19.79 -3.32
CA ASP A 267 -10.19 20.85 -3.55
C ASP A 267 -10.53 21.04 -5.04
N VAL A 268 -9.54 20.83 -5.94
CA VAL A 268 -9.75 20.88 -7.39
C VAL A 268 -10.65 19.72 -7.83
N PHE A 269 -10.42 18.53 -7.30
CA PHE A 269 -11.25 17.36 -7.62
C PHE A 269 -12.68 17.53 -7.10
N VAL A 270 -12.84 18.01 -5.86
CA VAL A 270 -14.17 18.30 -5.30
C VAL A 270 -14.89 19.39 -6.11
N SER A 271 -14.19 20.44 -6.53
CA SER A 271 -14.76 21.50 -7.36
C SER A 271 -15.28 20.96 -8.69
N ARG A 272 -14.55 20.04 -9.34
CA ARG A 272 -14.98 19.40 -10.59
C ARG A 272 -16.17 18.48 -10.37
N LEU A 273 -16.15 17.63 -9.34
CA LEU A 273 -17.26 16.74 -9.02
C LEU A 273 -18.55 17.53 -8.75
N ARG A 274 -18.48 18.66 -8.04
CA ARG A 274 -19.64 19.56 -7.85
C ARG A 274 -20.23 20.04 -9.17
N LYS A 275 -19.39 20.46 -10.12
CA LYS A 275 -19.85 20.88 -11.46
C LYS A 275 -20.48 19.74 -12.25
N LEU A 276 -19.97 18.52 -12.11
CA LEU A 276 -20.51 17.35 -12.80
C LEU A 276 -21.88 16.94 -12.26
N LEU A 277 -22.08 17.05 -10.94
CA LEU A 277 -23.29 16.66 -10.23
C LEU A 277 -24.34 17.78 -10.10
N GLN A 278 -24.03 19.00 -10.53
CA GLN A 278 -24.88 20.19 -10.34
C GLN A 278 -26.31 20.06 -10.88
N GLU A 279 -26.55 19.13 -11.80
CA GLU A 279 -27.86 18.92 -12.42
C GLU A 279 -28.82 18.13 -11.52
N ASP A 280 -28.33 17.45 -10.49
CA ASP A 280 -29.16 16.70 -9.54
C ASP A 280 -29.19 17.43 -8.19
N GLU A 281 -30.34 18.07 -7.90
CA GLU A 281 -30.54 18.87 -6.68
C GLU A 281 -30.65 18.02 -5.40
N GLY A 282 -30.93 16.71 -5.56
CA GLY A 282 -31.03 15.77 -4.45
C GLY A 282 -29.67 15.40 -3.86
N ILE A 283 -28.57 15.69 -4.57
CA ILE A 283 -27.23 15.34 -4.14
C ILE A 283 -26.31 16.56 -4.09
N ARG A 284 -25.42 16.60 -3.11
CA ARG A 284 -24.42 17.68 -3.01
C ARG A 284 -23.19 17.26 -2.23
N ILE A 285 -22.05 17.82 -2.59
CA ILE A 285 -20.82 17.73 -1.78
C ILE A 285 -20.69 19.01 -0.96
N VAL A 286 -20.86 18.94 0.35
CA VAL A 286 -20.76 20.08 1.28
C VAL A 286 -19.37 20.15 1.89
N SER A 287 -18.84 21.36 2.06
CA SER A 287 -17.59 21.60 2.79
C SER A 287 -17.89 21.84 4.26
N VAL A 288 -17.25 21.07 5.14
CA VAL A 288 -17.31 21.26 6.59
C VAL A 288 -16.03 21.97 7.00
N HIS A 289 -16.16 23.25 7.39
CA HIS A 289 -15.02 24.12 7.67
C HIS A 289 -14.10 23.52 8.73
N GLY A 290 -12.79 23.51 8.46
CA GLY A 290 -11.77 22.97 9.36
C GLY A 290 -11.72 21.44 9.47
N VAL A 291 -12.62 20.71 8.81
CA VAL A 291 -12.72 19.24 8.94
C VAL A 291 -12.55 18.55 7.58
N GLY A 292 -13.42 18.85 6.61
CA GLY A 292 -13.35 18.19 5.31
C GLY A 292 -14.63 18.29 4.50
N TYR A 293 -15.13 17.15 4.02
CA TYR A 293 -16.24 17.09 3.07
C TYR A 293 -17.30 16.08 3.49
N ARG A 294 -18.56 16.38 3.16
CA ARG A 294 -19.70 15.48 3.34
C ARG A 294 -20.46 15.38 2.02
N PHE A 295 -20.80 14.16 1.62
CA PHE A 295 -21.73 13.93 0.52
C PHE A 295 -23.14 13.78 1.08
N GLU A 296 -24.09 14.57 0.62
CA GLU A 296 -25.48 14.54 1.07
C GLU A 296 -26.33 13.98 -0.07
N VAL A 297 -27.21 13.03 0.27
CA VAL A 297 -28.19 12.34 -0.59
C VAL A 297 -29.48 12.18 0.19
#